data_AF-A0A5J4S591-F1
#
_entry.id   AF-A0A5J4S591-F1
#
_cell.length_a   1.000
_cell.length_b   1.000
_cell.length_c   1.000
_cell.angle_alpha   90.00
_cell.angle_beta   90.00
_cell.angle_gamma   90.00
#
_symmetry.space_group_name_H-M   'P 1'
#
loop_
_entity.id
_entity.type
_entity.pdbx_description
1 polymer ?
#
loop_
_entity_poly.entity_id
_entity_poly.type
_entity_poly.pdbx_seq_one_letter_code
_entity_poly.pdbx_strand_id
1 'polypeptide(L)'
;MDVIFGPLYPKHIKPLADFAKANQIRLVIPFTSKDNEVYSNPYIYQINTPQSYLYSEVYKHFAREFKGANIVIWNAEEKQSDYELTRGIRRLPNRPFTMRILEEGDIAAGAIQGAFSSTQTNIVIPTSNSNAALAKLISQLLATFGKIRDYDIRLFGYPDWPTYVKDRIDDYFEWDTYFYTSFYTNNLMPEAMNFTQSYRKWYSKDLTNTPPKYGMLGYDTGFYFLKGLFTYGSEFENNLSNVKFTPIQIGFKFSRADNGGGFINKQLFFVHFTKEHEIIKMNFD
;
A
#
# COMPACT_ATOMS: atom_id res chain seq x y z
N MET A 1 -23.80 -3.72 23.06
CA MET A 1 -22.78 -4.25 22.13
C MET A 1 -22.16 -3.06 21.44
N ASP A 2 -20.88 -2.80 21.70
CA ASP A 2 -20.22 -1.55 21.31
C ASP A 2 -19.58 -1.59 19.92
N VAL A 3 -19.24 -2.81 19.45
CA VAL A 3 -18.59 -3.04 18.15
C VAL A 3 -18.87 -4.45 17.64
N ILE A 4 -19.00 -4.60 16.32
CA ILE A 4 -19.06 -5.86 15.58
C ILE A 4 -17.88 -5.88 14.59
N PHE A 5 -17.12 -6.98 14.56
CA PHE A 5 -16.06 -7.19 13.58
C PHE A 5 -16.52 -8.16 12.49
N GLY A 6 -16.36 -7.75 11.24
CA GLY A 6 -16.81 -8.52 10.08
C GLY A 6 -17.84 -7.74 9.25
N PRO A 7 -18.44 -8.39 8.24
CA PRO A 7 -18.26 -9.79 7.85
C PRO A 7 -17.10 -10.00 6.87
N LEU A 8 -16.74 -11.26 6.62
CA LEU A 8 -15.76 -11.63 5.58
C LEU A 8 -16.36 -11.54 4.17
N TYR A 9 -17.60 -12.01 3.99
CA TYR A 9 -18.23 -12.12 2.67
C TYR A 9 -19.05 -10.89 2.32
N PRO A 10 -18.89 -10.30 1.11
CA PRO A 10 -19.62 -9.10 0.70
C PRO A 10 -21.14 -9.20 0.82
N LYS A 11 -21.71 -10.37 0.51
CA LYS A 11 -23.17 -10.61 0.59
C LYS A 11 -23.76 -10.42 1.99
N HIS A 12 -22.95 -10.48 3.04
CA HIS A 12 -23.41 -10.30 4.43
C HIS A 12 -23.25 -8.85 4.92
N ILE A 13 -22.55 -7.99 4.17
CA ILE A 13 -22.25 -6.63 4.62
C ILE A 13 -23.52 -5.84 4.78
N LYS A 14 -24.35 -5.76 3.74
CA LYS A 14 -25.57 -4.96 3.77
C LYS A 14 -26.52 -5.33 4.93
N PRO A 15 -26.92 -6.61 5.12
CA PRO A 15 -27.77 -6.98 6.24
C PRO A 15 -27.18 -6.59 7.61
N LEU A 16 -25.87 -6.76 7.78
CA LEU A 16 -25.19 -6.44 9.03
C LEU A 16 -25.03 -4.91 9.22
N ALA A 17 -24.80 -4.17 8.15
CA ALA A 17 -24.75 -2.71 8.13
C ALA A 17 -26.10 -2.10 8.48
N ASP A 18 -27.19 -2.62 7.92
CA ASP A 18 -28.56 -2.19 8.23
C ASP A 18 -28.88 -2.45 9.72
N PHE A 19 -28.53 -3.63 10.23
CA PHE A 19 -28.65 -3.95 11.67
C PHE A 19 -27.82 -3.02 12.55
N ALA A 20 -26.54 -2.81 12.20
CA ALA A 20 -25.62 -1.96 12.94
C ALA A 20 -26.12 -0.50 12.98
N LYS A 21 -26.64 0.01 11.86
CA LYS A 21 -27.21 1.35 11.75
C LYS A 21 -28.45 1.52 12.62
N ALA A 22 -29.37 0.56 12.57
CA ALA A 22 -30.62 0.60 13.35
C ALA A 22 -30.36 0.55 14.87
N ASN A 23 -29.28 -0.09 15.29
CA ASN A 23 -28.93 -0.26 16.71
C ASN A 23 -27.79 0.65 17.17
N GLN A 24 -27.29 1.55 16.31
CA GLN A 24 -26.19 2.46 16.60
C GLN A 24 -24.89 1.75 17.05
N ILE A 25 -24.60 0.62 16.43
CA ILE A 25 -23.45 -0.24 16.75
C ILE A 25 -22.34 -0.04 15.73
N ARG A 26 -21.10 0.13 16.19
CA ARG A 26 -19.95 0.24 15.28
C ARG A 26 -19.74 -1.07 14.52
N LEU A 27 -19.61 -0.99 13.20
CA LEU A 27 -19.36 -2.14 12.33
C LEU A 27 -18.00 -2.00 11.66
N VAL A 28 -17.07 -2.89 11.98
CA VAL A 28 -15.71 -2.89 11.43
C VAL A 28 -15.61 -3.89 10.30
N ILE A 29 -15.53 -3.39 9.06
CA ILE A 29 -15.45 -4.20 7.84
C ILE A 29 -13.98 -4.42 7.48
N PRO A 30 -13.42 -5.65 7.63
CA PRO A 30 -11.97 -5.84 7.56
C PRO A 30 -11.41 -6.01 6.15
N PHE A 31 -12.19 -6.56 5.22
CA PHE A 31 -11.64 -7.25 4.04
C PHE A 31 -11.94 -6.61 2.69
N THR A 32 -13.21 -6.31 2.38
CA THR A 32 -13.53 -5.74 1.07
C THR A 32 -13.07 -4.29 1.02
N SER A 33 -12.62 -3.81 -0.14
CA SER A 33 -12.42 -2.38 -0.42
C SER A 33 -13.52 -1.80 -1.33
N LYS A 34 -14.48 -2.65 -1.72
CA LYS A 34 -15.52 -2.35 -2.72
C LYS A 34 -16.90 -2.15 -2.11
N ASP A 35 -16.96 -1.85 -0.81
CA ASP A 35 -18.22 -1.60 -0.13
C ASP A 35 -18.65 -0.13 -0.26
N ASN A 36 -19.95 0.08 -0.47
CA ASN A 36 -20.54 1.41 -0.57
C ASN A 36 -21.39 1.78 0.67
N GLU A 37 -21.65 0.85 1.58
CA GLU A 37 -22.45 1.12 2.78
C GLU A 37 -21.76 2.18 3.66
N VAL A 38 -20.41 2.21 3.64
CA VAL A 38 -19.62 3.24 4.34
C VAL A 38 -20.00 4.67 3.96
N TYR A 39 -20.55 4.94 2.76
CA TYR A 39 -20.91 6.31 2.37
C TYR A 39 -22.23 6.79 2.97
N SER A 40 -23.07 5.89 3.51
CA SER A 40 -24.41 6.23 4.00
C SER A 40 -24.69 5.75 5.44
N ASN A 41 -23.72 5.10 6.07
CA ASN A 41 -23.85 4.56 7.42
C ASN A 41 -22.72 5.09 8.32
N PRO A 42 -23.02 5.99 9.28
CA PRO A 42 -22.01 6.62 10.13
C PRO A 42 -21.31 5.66 11.10
N TYR A 43 -21.86 4.45 11.28
CA TYR A 43 -21.31 3.48 12.21
C TYR A 43 -20.30 2.51 11.57
N ILE A 44 -20.07 2.61 10.26
CA ILE A 44 -19.13 1.73 9.57
C ILE A 44 -17.69 2.24 9.69
N TYR A 45 -16.77 1.32 9.94
CA TYR A 45 -15.34 1.52 9.83
C TYR A 45 -14.78 0.56 8.79
N GLN A 46 -14.38 1.10 7.66
CA GLN A 46 -13.85 0.38 6.51
C GLN A 46 -12.33 0.29 6.63
N ILE A 47 -11.80 -0.91 6.90
CA ILE A 47 -10.36 -1.12 7.20
C ILE A 47 -9.51 -1.11 5.93
N ASN A 48 -9.96 -1.81 4.89
CA ASN A 48 -9.28 -1.80 3.60
C ASN A 48 -9.72 -0.57 2.80
N THR A 49 -8.75 0.25 2.43
CA THR A 49 -8.93 1.52 1.72
C THR A 49 -9.59 1.29 0.36
N PRO A 50 -10.74 1.93 0.05
CA PRO A 50 -11.29 1.90 -1.29
C PRO A 50 -10.30 2.49 -2.31
N GLN A 51 -10.29 1.92 -3.52
CA GLN A 51 -9.26 2.19 -4.53
C GLN A 51 -9.13 3.67 -4.90
N SER A 52 -10.24 4.41 -4.92
CA SER A 52 -10.26 5.86 -5.19
C SER A 52 -9.46 6.66 -4.15
N TYR A 53 -9.65 6.35 -2.87
CA TYR A 53 -8.91 6.99 -1.77
C TYR A 53 -7.45 6.52 -1.74
N LEU A 54 -7.20 5.25 -2.03
CA LEU A 54 -5.84 4.70 -2.08
C LEU A 54 -4.99 5.46 -3.09
N TYR A 55 -5.45 5.60 -4.34
CA TYR A 55 -4.69 6.32 -5.36
C TYR A 55 -4.52 7.80 -5.04
N SER A 56 -5.53 8.45 -4.46
CA SER A 56 -5.39 9.84 -4.01
C SER A 56 -4.23 10.01 -3.02
N GLU A 57 -4.12 9.13 -2.02
CA GLU A 57 -3.00 9.16 -1.07
C GLU A 57 -1.68 8.77 -1.73
N VAL A 58 -1.67 7.76 -2.62
CA VAL A 58 -0.47 7.38 -3.39
C VAL A 58 0.06 8.57 -4.18
N TYR A 59 -0.77 9.28 -4.95
CA TYR A 59 -0.31 10.40 -5.77
C TYR A 59 0.21 11.56 -4.92
N LYS A 60 -0.47 11.87 -3.81
CA LYS A 60 -0.05 12.90 -2.86
C LYS A 60 1.32 12.59 -2.27
N HIS A 61 1.53 11.36 -1.79
CA HIS A 61 2.79 10.96 -1.19
C HIS A 61 3.90 10.77 -2.22
N PHE A 62 3.57 10.24 -3.40
CA PHE A 62 4.50 10.12 -4.53
C PHE A 62 5.03 11.49 -4.97
N ALA A 63 4.16 12.48 -5.14
CA ALA A 63 4.57 13.82 -5.54
C ALA A 63 5.43 14.53 -4.49
N ARG A 64 5.18 14.26 -3.20
CA ARG A 64 5.99 14.81 -2.09
C ARG A 64 7.35 14.14 -2.02
N GLU A 65 7.39 12.82 -2.09
CA GLU A 65 8.60 12.01 -1.95
C GLU A 65 9.56 12.23 -3.10
N PHE A 66 9.07 12.17 -4.34
CA PHE A 66 9.89 12.25 -5.54
C PHE A 66 9.92 13.66 -6.15
N LYS A 67 9.89 14.68 -5.29
CA LYS A 67 10.02 16.08 -5.72
C LYS A 67 11.39 16.31 -6.36
N GLY A 68 11.41 16.92 -7.54
CA GLY A 68 12.61 17.20 -8.31
C GLY A 68 13.17 16.01 -9.08
N ALA A 69 12.56 14.82 -8.97
CA ALA A 69 12.98 13.63 -9.67
C ALA A 69 12.63 13.68 -11.17
N ASN A 70 13.25 12.78 -11.93
CA ASN A 70 12.86 12.45 -13.29
C ASN A 70 12.07 11.14 -13.31
N ILE A 71 10.77 11.22 -13.59
CA ILE A 71 9.90 10.03 -13.62
C ILE A 71 9.93 9.42 -15.02
N VAL A 72 10.33 8.16 -15.12
CA VAL A 72 10.38 7.40 -16.37
C VAL A 72 9.30 6.34 -16.34
N ILE A 73 8.24 6.52 -17.13
CA ILE A 73 7.19 5.50 -17.25
C ILE A 73 7.57 4.55 -18.38
N TRP A 74 7.78 3.28 -18.05
CA TRP A 74 8.12 2.24 -19.02
C TRP A 74 6.86 1.47 -19.41
N ASN A 75 6.46 1.55 -20.68
CA ASN A 75 5.27 0.89 -21.18
C ASN A 75 5.58 -0.55 -21.60
N ALA A 76 5.04 -1.52 -20.88
CA ALA A 76 5.35 -2.95 -21.05
C ALA A 76 4.54 -3.66 -22.15
N GLU A 77 3.79 -2.93 -22.99
CA GLU A 77 2.80 -3.41 -23.99
C GLU A 77 1.83 -4.54 -23.54
N GLU A 78 1.75 -4.83 -22.24
CA GLU A 78 0.84 -5.84 -21.70
C GLU A 78 -0.61 -5.34 -21.75
N LYS A 79 -1.50 -6.17 -22.30
CA LYS A 79 -2.95 -5.93 -22.28
C LYS A 79 -3.43 -5.96 -20.83
N GLN A 80 -3.59 -4.76 -20.26
CA GLN A 80 -4.39 -4.49 -19.06
C GLN A 80 -3.85 -5.10 -17.74
N SER A 81 -3.14 -4.30 -16.96
CA SER A 81 -3.51 -3.99 -15.57
C SER A 81 -2.63 -2.83 -15.07
N ASP A 82 -3.24 -1.89 -14.36
CA ASP A 82 -2.58 -0.78 -13.65
C ASP A 82 -2.01 0.42 -14.43
N TYR A 83 -2.56 0.68 -15.62
CA TYR A 83 -2.54 2.04 -16.20
C TYR A 83 -3.07 3.10 -15.24
N GLU A 84 -3.92 2.79 -14.25
CA GLU A 84 -4.50 3.82 -13.37
C GLU A 84 -3.44 4.55 -12.54
N LEU A 85 -2.43 3.85 -12.00
CA LEU A 85 -1.33 4.51 -11.28
C LEU A 85 -0.60 5.49 -12.20
N THR A 86 -0.06 4.99 -13.31
CA THR A 86 0.75 5.78 -14.24
C THR A 86 -0.06 6.88 -14.92
N ARG A 87 -1.33 6.62 -15.25
CA ARG A 87 -2.28 7.61 -15.80
C ARG A 87 -2.59 8.71 -14.78
N GLY A 88 -2.78 8.36 -13.52
CA GLY A 88 -2.98 9.34 -12.46
C GLY A 88 -1.74 10.22 -12.25
N ILE A 89 -0.55 9.63 -12.19
CA ILE A 89 0.72 10.37 -12.13
C ILE A 89 0.88 11.31 -13.34
N ARG A 90 0.52 10.87 -14.56
CA ARG A 90 0.52 11.69 -15.78
C ARG A 90 -0.44 12.88 -15.70
N ARG A 91 -1.57 12.71 -15.02
CA ARG A 91 -2.64 13.72 -14.90
C ARG A 91 -2.51 14.65 -13.70
N LEU A 92 -1.51 14.44 -12.82
CA LEU A 92 -1.27 15.32 -11.69
C LEU A 92 -1.07 16.78 -12.16
N PRO A 93 -1.84 17.75 -11.63
CA PRO A 93 -1.60 19.16 -11.92
C PRO A 93 -0.30 19.62 -11.22
N ASN A 94 0.43 20.56 -11.84
CA ASN A 94 1.64 21.17 -11.26
C ASN A 94 2.64 20.14 -10.69
N ARG A 95 2.99 19.13 -11.51
CA ARG A 95 3.92 18.05 -11.13
C ARG A 95 5.23 18.65 -10.58
N PRO A 96 5.66 18.26 -9.38
CA PRO A 96 6.92 18.72 -8.80
C PRO A 96 8.14 17.96 -9.37
N PHE A 97 7.97 17.21 -10.46
CA PHE A 97 8.96 16.34 -11.09
C PHE A 97 8.85 16.41 -12.62
N THR A 98 9.91 16.01 -13.34
CA THR A 98 9.86 15.83 -14.80
C THR A 98 9.33 14.44 -15.15
N MET A 99 8.86 14.26 -16.39
CA MET A 99 8.34 12.97 -16.84
C MET A 99 8.78 12.66 -18.28
N ARG A 100 9.14 11.39 -18.48
CA ARG A 100 9.39 10.75 -19.77
C ARG A 100 8.58 9.44 -19.86
N ILE A 101 8.25 9.06 -21.08
CA ILE A 101 7.59 7.78 -21.37
C ILE A 101 8.52 7.04 -22.32
N LEU A 102 8.81 5.78 -21.99
CA LEU A 102 9.51 4.84 -22.83
C LEU A 102 8.53 3.76 -23.26
N GLU A 103 8.50 3.44 -24.54
CA GLU A 103 7.71 2.35 -25.10
C GLU A 103 8.57 1.07 -25.15
N GLU A 104 7.99 -0.13 -25.02
CA GLU A 104 8.75 -1.40 -25.11
C GLU A 104 9.51 -1.50 -26.45
N GLY A 105 8.94 -0.93 -27.51
CA GLY A 105 9.55 -0.81 -28.84
C GLY A 105 10.66 0.24 -28.99
N ASP A 106 11.08 0.94 -27.93
CA ASP A 106 12.24 1.83 -27.96
C ASP A 106 13.54 1.01 -27.97
N ILE A 107 13.84 0.42 -29.14
CA ILE A 107 14.84 -0.65 -29.33
C ILE A 107 16.31 -0.15 -29.21
N ALA A 108 16.56 1.15 -29.32
CA ALA A 108 17.92 1.68 -29.25
C ALA A 108 18.30 2.06 -27.81
N ALA A 109 19.39 1.50 -27.28
CA ALA A 109 19.93 1.85 -25.96
C ALA A 109 20.12 3.37 -25.77
N GLY A 110 20.41 4.11 -26.86
CA GLY A 110 20.50 5.57 -26.83
C GLY A 110 19.18 6.29 -26.58
N ALA A 111 18.04 5.75 -27.04
CA ALA A 111 16.71 6.31 -26.75
C ALA A 111 16.34 6.12 -25.27
N ILE A 112 16.70 4.95 -24.72
CA ILE A 112 16.51 4.65 -23.30
C ILE A 112 17.37 5.57 -22.46
N GLN A 113 18.69 5.67 -22.70
CA GLN A 113 19.56 6.57 -21.94
C GLN A 113 19.10 8.03 -22.01
N GLY A 114 18.61 8.50 -23.16
CA GLY A 114 18.11 9.87 -23.33
C GLY A 114 16.87 10.22 -22.50
N ALA A 115 16.12 9.22 -22.01
CA ALA A 115 15.00 9.45 -21.09
C ALA A 115 15.43 9.63 -19.64
N PHE A 116 16.68 9.30 -19.30
CA PHE A 116 17.22 9.38 -17.95
C PHE A 116 18.03 10.67 -17.76
N SER A 117 17.93 11.25 -16.57
CA SER A 117 18.68 12.43 -16.17
C SER A 117 19.96 12.00 -15.46
N SER A 118 21.09 12.59 -15.83
CA SER A 118 22.37 12.41 -15.14
C SER A 118 22.52 13.28 -13.89
N THR A 119 21.57 14.19 -13.62
CA THR A 119 21.64 15.15 -12.50
C THR A 119 20.50 14.98 -11.49
N GLN A 120 19.45 14.26 -11.86
CA GLN A 120 18.29 14.01 -11.01
C GLN A 120 18.16 12.51 -10.74
N THR A 121 17.58 12.15 -9.59
CA THR A 121 17.13 10.78 -9.34
C THR A 121 16.08 10.37 -10.36
N ASN A 122 16.27 9.21 -10.98
CA ASN A 122 15.34 8.64 -11.95
C ASN A 122 14.44 7.61 -11.25
N ILE A 123 13.13 7.84 -11.27
CA ILE A 123 12.14 6.90 -10.73
C ILE A 123 11.44 6.20 -11.89
N VAL A 124 11.71 4.91 -12.05
CA VAL A 124 11.18 4.11 -13.15
C VAL A 124 9.94 3.35 -12.70
N ILE A 125 8.87 3.46 -13.48
CA ILE A 125 7.56 2.86 -13.18
C ILE A 125 7.09 2.06 -14.40
N PRO A 126 7.03 0.72 -14.34
CA PRO A 126 6.45 -0.07 -15.41
C PRO A 126 4.93 0.17 -15.45
N THR A 127 4.30 0.10 -16.63
CA THR A 127 2.82 0.22 -16.76
C THR A 127 2.06 -1.04 -16.35
N SER A 128 2.76 -2.12 -15.98
CA SER A 128 2.22 -3.39 -15.52
C SER A 128 2.78 -3.74 -14.14
N ASN A 129 1.95 -4.35 -13.30
CA ASN A 129 2.34 -4.87 -12.00
C ASN A 129 2.95 -6.27 -12.06
N SER A 130 2.97 -6.92 -13.23
CA SER A 130 3.34 -8.33 -13.38
C SER A 130 4.83 -8.58 -13.13
N ASN A 131 5.17 -9.76 -12.59
CA ASN A 131 6.57 -10.17 -12.44
C ASN A 131 7.28 -10.30 -13.80
N ALA A 132 6.55 -10.60 -14.88
CA ALA A 132 7.10 -10.70 -16.23
C ALA A 132 7.53 -9.31 -16.76
N ALA A 133 6.68 -8.30 -16.62
CA ALA A 133 7.01 -6.92 -16.99
C ALA A 133 8.18 -6.39 -16.15
N LEU A 134 8.20 -6.68 -14.85
CA LEU A 134 9.31 -6.30 -13.97
C LEU A 134 10.63 -6.96 -14.38
N ALA A 135 10.60 -8.26 -14.70
CA ALA A 135 11.78 -8.99 -15.19
C ALA A 135 12.37 -8.37 -16.46
N LYS A 136 11.50 -8.04 -17.42
CA LYS A 136 11.88 -7.38 -18.67
C LYS A 136 12.49 -6.02 -18.41
N LEU A 137 11.84 -5.20 -17.56
CA LEU A 137 12.35 -3.89 -17.18
C LEU A 137 13.75 -3.98 -16.59
N ILE A 138 13.95 -4.84 -15.58
CA ILE A 138 15.26 -5.05 -14.94
C ILE A 138 16.30 -5.48 -15.96
N SER A 139 15.96 -6.44 -16.83
CA SER A 139 16.89 -6.91 -17.87
C SER A 139 17.31 -5.79 -18.81
N GLN A 140 16.36 -4.94 -19.22
CA GLN A 140 16.63 -3.80 -20.09
C GLN A 140 17.49 -2.74 -19.41
N LEU A 141 17.22 -2.43 -18.14
CA LEU A 141 18.02 -1.48 -17.37
C LEU A 141 19.44 -2.01 -17.15
N LEU A 142 19.61 -3.30 -16.85
CA LEU A 142 20.93 -3.95 -16.74
C LEU A 142 21.69 -3.88 -18.07
N ALA A 143 21.04 -4.17 -19.20
CA ALA A 143 21.67 -4.10 -20.51
C ALA A 143 22.10 -2.67 -20.88
N THR A 144 21.36 -1.66 -20.42
CA THR A 144 21.58 -0.25 -20.79
C THR A 144 22.58 0.46 -19.89
N PHE A 145 22.56 0.17 -18.59
CA PHE A 145 23.33 0.89 -17.56
C PHE A 145 24.34 0.02 -16.82
N GLY A 146 24.23 -1.31 -16.89
CA GLY A 146 25.01 -2.22 -16.05
C GLY A 146 24.70 -2.06 -14.55
N LYS A 147 25.45 -2.79 -13.71
CA LYS A 147 25.34 -2.69 -12.23
C LYS A 147 26.05 -1.46 -11.66
N ILE A 148 27.25 -1.18 -12.20
CA ILE A 148 27.99 0.04 -11.88
C ILE A 148 27.53 1.11 -12.86
N ARG A 149 26.75 2.07 -12.36
CA ARG A 149 26.06 3.09 -13.15
C ARG A 149 26.25 4.47 -12.53
N ASP A 150 26.49 5.47 -13.38
CA ASP A 150 26.59 6.88 -12.97
C ASP A 150 25.21 7.53 -12.74
N TYR A 151 24.14 6.83 -13.11
CA TYR A 151 22.76 7.29 -12.95
C TYR A 151 22.16 6.79 -11.63
N ASP A 152 21.56 7.69 -10.84
CA ASP A 152 20.68 7.30 -9.73
C ASP A 152 19.34 6.82 -10.32
N ILE A 153 19.15 5.51 -10.34
CA ILE A 153 17.96 4.83 -10.87
C ILE A 153 17.32 4.02 -9.74
N ARG A 154 16.02 4.26 -9.56
CA ARG A 154 15.17 3.62 -8.55
C ARG A 154 13.90 3.10 -9.20
N LEU A 155 13.32 2.04 -8.65
CA LEU A 155 12.03 1.51 -9.12
C LEU A 155 10.90 1.96 -8.20
N PHE A 156 9.74 2.24 -8.77
CA PHE A 156 8.50 2.39 -8.01
C PHE A 156 7.42 1.47 -8.61
N GLY A 157 6.86 0.60 -7.78
CA GLY A 157 5.98 -0.48 -8.20
C GLY A 157 4.69 -0.58 -7.39
N TYR A 158 4.16 -1.80 -7.36
CA TYR A 158 2.75 -2.06 -7.06
C TYR A 158 2.57 -2.96 -5.82
N PRO A 159 1.35 -3.03 -5.23
CA PRO A 159 1.05 -3.85 -4.05
C PRO A 159 1.22 -5.35 -4.27
N ASP A 160 1.35 -5.80 -5.52
CA ASP A 160 1.63 -7.20 -5.90
C ASP A 160 3.11 -7.56 -5.76
N TRP A 161 4.03 -6.60 -5.86
CA TRP A 161 5.48 -6.82 -5.80
C TRP A 161 5.99 -7.49 -4.52
N PRO A 162 5.38 -7.28 -3.33
CA PRO A 162 5.64 -8.10 -2.14
C PRO A 162 5.56 -9.60 -2.37
N THR A 163 4.69 -10.07 -3.28
CA THR A 163 4.53 -11.50 -3.56
C THR A 163 5.69 -12.08 -4.36
N TYR A 164 6.48 -11.23 -5.03
CA TYR A 164 7.64 -11.63 -5.83
C TYR A 164 8.96 -11.55 -5.06
N VAL A 165 8.95 -11.05 -3.81
CA VAL A 165 10.16 -10.83 -2.99
C VAL A 165 11.04 -12.09 -2.93
N LYS A 166 10.44 -13.28 -2.84
CA LYS A 166 11.20 -14.54 -2.80
C LYS A 166 12.15 -14.70 -4.00
N ASP A 167 11.75 -14.25 -5.18
CA ASP A 167 12.49 -14.42 -6.41
C ASP A 167 13.24 -13.15 -6.84
N ARG A 168 12.95 -12.00 -6.20
CA ARG A 168 13.36 -10.65 -6.65
C ARG A 168 14.02 -9.78 -5.59
N ILE A 169 14.25 -10.29 -4.38
CA ILE A 169 14.79 -9.47 -3.29
C ILE A 169 16.13 -8.79 -3.65
N ASP A 170 17.03 -9.49 -4.34
CA ASP A 170 18.31 -8.94 -4.77
C ASP A 170 18.13 -7.82 -5.80
N ASP A 171 17.20 -8.01 -6.76
CA ASP A 171 16.82 -6.99 -7.72
C ASP A 171 16.25 -5.75 -7.00
N TYR A 172 15.45 -5.94 -5.94
CA TYR A 172 14.83 -4.83 -5.21
C TYR A 172 15.87 -3.96 -4.51
N PHE A 173 16.88 -4.58 -3.86
CA PHE A 173 17.97 -3.85 -3.24
C PHE A 173 18.91 -3.20 -4.27
N GLU A 174 19.27 -3.91 -5.33
CA GLU A 174 20.14 -3.40 -6.41
C GLU A 174 19.55 -2.14 -7.08
N TRP A 175 18.23 -2.10 -7.25
CA TRP A 175 17.50 -1.03 -7.92
C TRP A 175 16.77 -0.07 -6.98
N ASP A 176 17.13 -0.03 -5.70
CA ASP A 176 16.59 0.92 -4.71
C ASP A 176 15.05 1.02 -4.76
N THR A 177 14.38 -0.12 -4.59
CA THR A 177 13.00 -0.30 -5.04
C THR A 177 11.97 0.12 -4.01
N TYR A 178 10.94 0.82 -4.47
CA TYR A 178 9.76 1.22 -3.73
C TYR A 178 8.53 0.47 -4.23
N PHE A 179 7.59 0.18 -3.36
CA PHE A 179 6.20 -0.11 -3.75
C PHE A 179 5.24 0.44 -2.71
N TYR A 180 4.03 0.77 -3.14
CA TYR A 180 2.97 1.21 -2.25
C TYR A 180 2.13 0.02 -1.76
N THR A 181 1.63 0.09 -0.53
CA THR A 181 0.72 -0.92 0.03
C THR A 181 -0.08 -0.36 1.22
N SER A 182 -1.28 -0.88 1.44
CA SER A 182 -2.08 -0.58 2.65
C SER A 182 -1.72 -1.47 3.84
N PHE A 183 -0.92 -2.51 3.63
CA PHE A 183 -0.46 -3.43 4.66
C PHE A 183 0.96 -3.92 4.37
N TYR A 184 1.80 -3.94 5.40
CA TYR A 184 3.14 -4.49 5.30
C TYR A 184 3.65 -4.93 6.67
N THR A 185 4.20 -6.14 6.72
CA THR A 185 4.87 -6.67 7.90
C THR A 185 6.33 -6.91 7.59
N ASN A 186 7.21 -6.20 8.28
CA ASN A 186 8.62 -6.57 8.35
C ASN A 186 8.75 -7.69 9.39
N ASN A 187 8.96 -8.94 8.92
CA ASN A 187 9.03 -10.10 9.82
C ASN A 187 10.30 -10.11 10.70
N LEU A 188 11.25 -9.20 10.48
CA LEU A 188 12.44 -9.02 11.32
C LEU A 188 12.19 -8.10 12.52
N MET A 189 11.07 -7.37 12.54
CA MET A 189 10.72 -6.49 13.65
C MET A 189 10.33 -7.31 14.90
N PRO A 190 10.74 -6.91 16.12
CA PRO A 190 10.42 -7.62 17.35
C PRO A 190 8.93 -7.89 17.53
N GLU A 191 8.05 -6.96 17.13
CA GLU A 191 6.60 -7.08 17.21
C GLU A 191 6.07 -8.24 16.36
N ALA A 192 6.55 -8.36 15.12
CA ALA A 192 6.16 -9.42 14.20
C ALA A 192 6.67 -10.79 14.68
N MET A 193 7.91 -10.84 15.19
CA MET A 193 8.50 -12.04 15.78
C MET A 193 7.72 -12.49 17.03
N ASN A 194 7.47 -11.57 17.97
CA ASN A 194 6.74 -11.83 19.21
C ASN A 194 5.30 -12.28 18.95
N PHE A 195 4.62 -11.65 18.00
CA PHE A 195 3.28 -12.05 17.60
C PHE A 195 3.28 -13.45 16.98
N THR A 196 4.21 -13.74 16.07
CA THR A 196 4.29 -15.06 15.42
C THR A 196 4.59 -16.17 16.44
N GLN A 197 5.51 -15.94 17.37
CA GLN A 197 5.81 -16.88 18.46
C GLN A 197 4.60 -17.08 19.38
N SER A 198 3.93 -16.00 19.77
CA SER A 198 2.72 -16.05 20.60
C SER A 198 1.60 -16.80 19.89
N TYR A 199 1.36 -16.51 18.61
CA TYR A 199 0.37 -17.19 17.80
C TYR A 199 0.62 -18.70 17.74
N ARG A 200 1.87 -19.13 17.48
CA ARG A 200 2.26 -20.54 17.52
C ARG A 200 2.02 -21.16 18.90
N LYS A 201 2.38 -20.46 19.98
CA LYS A 201 2.20 -20.94 21.36
C LYS A 201 0.72 -21.15 21.71
N TRP A 202 -0.16 -20.23 21.32
CA TRP A 202 -1.58 -20.29 21.68
C TRP A 202 -2.41 -21.22 20.79
N TYR A 203 -2.07 -21.31 19.50
CA TYR A 203 -2.88 -22.04 18.51
C TYR A 203 -2.22 -23.33 17.99
N SER A 204 -0.97 -23.61 18.38
CA SER A 204 -0.17 -24.75 17.90
C SER A 204 -0.09 -24.83 16.38
N LYS A 205 -0.11 -23.67 15.70
CA LYS A 205 -0.13 -23.55 14.24
C LYS A 205 0.64 -22.32 13.77
N ASP A 206 1.15 -22.40 12.54
CA ASP A 206 1.68 -21.26 11.82
C ASP A 206 0.58 -20.32 11.33
N LEU A 207 0.96 -19.06 11.12
CA LEU A 207 0.10 -18.09 10.43
C LEU A 207 -0.07 -18.50 8.97
N THR A 208 -1.31 -18.48 8.50
CA THR A 208 -1.59 -18.63 7.07
C THR A 208 -0.96 -17.47 6.30
N ASN A 209 -0.21 -17.78 5.24
CA ASN A 209 0.51 -16.79 4.45
C ASN A 209 -0.40 -16.19 3.35
N THR A 210 -1.38 -15.38 3.75
CA THR A 210 -2.21 -14.58 2.85
C THR A 210 -1.73 -13.12 2.83
N PRO A 211 -1.94 -12.36 1.74
CA PRO A 211 -1.83 -10.90 1.73
C PRO A 211 -3.22 -10.24 1.82
N PRO A 212 -3.56 -9.49 2.89
CA PRO A 212 -2.86 -9.39 4.18
C PRO A 212 -2.95 -10.70 4.99
N LYS A 213 -2.06 -10.88 5.98
CA LYS A 213 -2.11 -12.02 6.91
C LYS A 213 -3.28 -11.83 7.86
N TYR A 214 -4.27 -12.71 7.79
CA TYR A 214 -5.53 -12.52 8.53
C TYR A 214 -5.37 -12.55 10.04
N GLY A 215 -4.45 -13.36 10.56
CA GLY A 215 -4.14 -13.38 12.00
C GLY A 215 -3.63 -12.03 12.50
N MET A 216 -2.69 -11.41 11.78
CA MET A 216 -2.16 -10.08 12.11
C MET A 216 -3.20 -8.97 11.88
N LEU A 217 -3.98 -9.05 10.80
CA LEU A 217 -5.06 -8.09 10.52
C LEU A 217 -6.11 -8.09 11.63
N GLY A 218 -6.55 -9.28 12.06
CA GLY A 218 -7.51 -9.43 13.16
C GLY A 218 -6.95 -8.93 14.48
N TYR A 219 -5.67 -9.21 14.77
CA TYR A 219 -5.00 -8.69 15.97
C TYR A 219 -4.92 -7.16 15.97
N ASP A 220 -4.36 -6.56 14.91
CA ASP A 220 -4.20 -5.11 14.82
C ASP A 220 -5.55 -4.39 14.91
N THR A 221 -6.54 -4.88 14.17
CA THR A 221 -7.89 -4.28 14.13
C THR A 221 -8.60 -4.46 15.46
N GLY A 222 -8.60 -5.67 16.02
CA GLY A 222 -9.22 -5.93 17.32
C GLY A 222 -8.59 -5.09 18.42
N PHE A 223 -7.25 -5.05 18.48
CA PHE A 223 -6.54 -4.31 19.51
C PHE A 223 -6.79 -2.80 19.40
N TYR A 224 -6.76 -2.22 18.19
CA TYR A 224 -7.03 -0.80 17.99
C TYR A 224 -8.42 -0.40 18.50
N PHE A 225 -9.47 -1.12 18.07
CA PHE A 225 -10.85 -0.79 18.46
C PHE A 225 -11.12 -1.07 19.93
N LEU A 226 -10.67 -2.22 20.47
CA LEU A 226 -10.89 -2.56 21.88
C LEU A 226 -10.12 -1.62 22.80
N LYS A 227 -8.88 -1.27 22.47
CA LYS A 227 -8.10 -0.29 23.24
C LYS A 227 -8.72 1.11 23.16
N GLY A 228 -9.17 1.52 21.98
CA GLY A 228 -9.86 2.78 21.78
C GLY A 228 -11.14 2.88 22.61
N LEU A 229 -12.00 1.86 22.57
CA LEU A 229 -13.23 1.78 23.37
C LEU A 229 -12.92 1.74 24.87
N PHE A 230 -11.93 0.96 25.30
CA PHE A 230 -11.52 0.90 26.71
C PHE A 230 -11.00 2.25 27.23
N THR A 231 -10.23 2.97 26.41
CA THR A 231 -9.58 4.22 26.83
C THR A 231 -10.52 5.43 26.76
N TYR A 232 -11.34 5.50 25.71
CA TYR A 232 -12.12 6.70 25.38
C TYR A 232 -13.64 6.50 25.49
N GLY A 233 -14.14 5.27 25.61
CA GLY A 233 -15.56 4.98 25.72
C GLY A 233 -16.38 5.60 24.57
N SER A 234 -17.35 6.43 24.92
CA SER A 234 -18.18 7.18 23.96
C SER A 234 -17.38 8.13 23.09
N GLU A 235 -16.26 8.68 23.59
CA GLU A 235 -15.41 9.65 22.90
C GLU A 235 -14.41 9.01 21.93
N PHE A 236 -14.47 7.69 21.72
CA PHE A 236 -13.52 6.99 20.86
C PHE A 236 -13.48 7.57 19.42
N GLU A 237 -14.62 7.95 18.85
CA GLU A 237 -14.69 8.52 17.51
C GLU A 237 -13.92 9.85 17.38
N ASN A 238 -13.91 10.67 18.43
CA ASN A 238 -13.15 11.92 18.49
C ASN A 238 -11.65 11.69 18.73
N ASN A 239 -11.25 10.46 19.04
CA ASN A 239 -9.90 10.08 19.47
C ASN A 239 -9.27 8.99 18.58
N LEU A 240 -9.77 8.79 17.36
CA LEU A 240 -9.25 7.77 16.43
C LEU A 240 -7.74 7.90 16.20
N SER A 241 -7.21 9.12 16.07
CA SER A 241 -5.77 9.37 15.92
C SER A 241 -4.97 9.23 17.22
N ASN A 242 -5.63 9.18 18.38
CA ASN A 242 -5.00 9.18 19.69
C ASN A 242 -4.85 7.77 20.29
N VAL A 243 -5.30 6.72 19.59
CA VAL A 243 -5.10 5.34 20.03
C VAL A 243 -3.62 4.96 19.88
N LYS A 244 -2.89 4.96 20.99
CA LYS A 244 -1.47 4.58 21.01
C LYS A 244 -1.33 3.06 20.86
N PHE A 245 -0.86 2.59 19.72
CA PHE A 245 -0.57 1.18 19.47
C PHE A 245 0.42 1.07 18.29
N THR A 246 1.33 0.09 18.36
CA THR A 246 2.23 -0.24 17.26
C THR A 246 1.65 -1.44 16.50
N PRO A 247 0.96 -1.22 15.38
CA PRO A 247 0.40 -2.31 14.59
C PRO A 247 1.47 -3.10 13.85
N ILE A 248 1.24 -4.39 13.68
CA ILE A 248 2.21 -5.33 13.10
C ILE A 248 2.19 -5.26 11.57
N GLN A 249 1.01 -5.05 10.98
CA GLN A 249 0.79 -5.18 9.55
C GLN A 249 0.14 -3.95 8.94
N ILE A 250 -0.97 -3.50 9.52
CA ILE A 250 -1.73 -2.35 9.00
C ILE A 250 -1.36 -1.08 9.77
N GLY A 251 -1.92 0.06 9.41
CA GLY A 251 -1.99 1.22 10.30
C GLY A 251 -3.35 1.88 10.17
N PHE A 252 -3.67 2.79 11.08
CA PHE A 252 -5.01 3.33 11.21
C PHE A 252 -4.98 4.85 11.06
N LYS A 253 -5.54 5.34 9.95
CA LYS A 253 -5.72 6.76 9.67
C LYS A 253 -7.13 6.96 9.16
N PHE A 254 -8.09 6.98 10.08
CA PHE A 254 -9.49 7.10 9.73
C PHE A 254 -9.86 8.53 9.34
N SER A 255 -10.65 8.64 8.29
CA SER A 255 -11.33 9.87 7.92
C SER A 255 -12.77 9.56 7.53
N ARG A 256 -13.67 10.49 7.82
CA ARG A 256 -15.07 10.35 7.48
C ARG A 256 -15.24 10.37 5.95
N ALA A 257 -16.01 9.43 5.43
CA ALA A 257 -16.21 9.25 3.98
C ALA A 257 -17.08 10.38 3.40
N ASP A 258 -18.12 10.77 4.14
CA ASP A 258 -19.05 11.86 3.86
C ASP A 258 -19.76 12.29 5.16
N ASN A 259 -20.44 13.44 5.19
CA ASN A 259 -21.13 13.99 6.37
C ASN A 259 -22.10 12.98 7.03
N GLY A 260 -22.75 12.11 6.24
CA GLY A 260 -23.61 11.03 6.74
C GLY A 260 -22.99 9.62 6.68
N GLY A 261 -21.77 9.50 6.16
CA GLY A 261 -21.06 8.24 5.99
C GLY A 261 -20.18 7.89 7.19
N GLY A 262 -19.70 6.66 7.24
CA GLY A 262 -18.76 6.15 8.23
C GLY A 262 -17.32 6.56 7.94
N PHE A 263 -16.39 5.76 8.44
CA PHE A 263 -14.96 6.03 8.41
C PHE A 263 -14.24 5.10 7.44
N ILE A 264 -13.33 5.69 6.67
CA ILE A 264 -12.43 4.98 5.77
C ILE A 264 -11.02 5.12 6.33
N ASN A 265 -10.35 3.98 6.51
CA ASN A 265 -8.92 3.97 6.77
C ASN A 265 -8.19 4.43 5.50
N LYS A 266 -7.41 5.51 5.61
CA LYS A 266 -6.59 6.06 4.53
C LYS A 266 -5.11 5.76 4.72
N GLN A 267 -4.76 4.87 5.65
CA GLN A 267 -3.36 4.51 5.85
C GLN A 267 -2.79 3.89 4.58
N LEU A 268 -1.60 4.37 4.22
CA LEU A 268 -0.77 3.85 3.14
C LEU A 268 0.67 3.80 3.63
N PHE A 269 1.45 2.88 3.08
CA PHE A 269 2.90 2.81 3.24
C PHE A 269 3.56 2.83 1.87
N PHE A 270 4.73 3.45 1.79
CA PHE A 270 5.74 3.05 0.81
C PHE A 270 6.73 2.14 1.54
N VAL A 271 7.06 1.01 0.92
CA VAL A 271 8.10 0.11 1.40
C VAL A 271 9.28 0.26 0.47
N HIS A 272 10.44 0.54 1.04
CA HIS A 272 11.65 0.87 0.31
C HIS A 272 12.75 -0.14 0.66
N PHE A 273 13.26 -0.80 -0.37
CA PHE A 273 14.42 -1.70 -0.32
C PHE A 273 15.64 -0.88 -0.74
N THR A 274 16.51 -0.55 0.21
CA THR A 274 17.67 0.33 -0.01
C THR A 274 18.86 -0.44 -0.59
N LYS A 275 19.79 0.25 -1.26
CA LYS A 275 21.06 -0.36 -1.71
C LYS A 275 21.91 -0.88 -0.54
N GLU A 276 21.73 -0.31 0.64
CA GLU A 276 22.37 -0.70 1.90
C GLU A 276 21.74 -1.96 2.52
N HIS A 277 20.80 -2.62 1.82
CA HIS A 277 20.10 -3.84 2.26
C HIS A 277 19.18 -3.61 3.47
N GLU A 278 18.76 -2.37 3.70
CA GLU A 278 17.73 -2.01 4.67
C GLU A 278 16.34 -2.01 4.03
N ILE A 279 15.33 -2.45 4.80
CA ILE A 279 13.93 -2.38 4.41
C ILE A 279 13.22 -1.34 5.27
N ILE A 280 12.83 -0.23 4.66
CA ILE A 280 12.20 0.91 5.31
C ILE A 280 10.71 0.90 5.01
N LYS A 281 9.88 0.86 6.08
CA LYS A 281 8.42 1.06 5.98
C LYS A 281 8.13 2.54 6.24
N MET A 282 7.92 3.30 5.18
CA MET A 282 7.62 4.73 5.25
C MET A 282 6.16 4.92 5.64
N ASN A 283 5.95 5.56 6.80
CA ASN A 283 4.63 5.98 7.27
C ASN A 283 4.41 7.46 6.94
N PHE A 284 3.19 7.82 6.55
CA PHE A 284 2.86 9.17 6.16
C PHE A 284 1.80 9.80 7.08
N ASP A 285 2.22 10.82 7.82
CA ASP A 285 1.36 11.66 8.68
C ASP A 285 0.28 12.42 7.89
#